data_AF-A0A7I4YGK6-F1
#
_entry.id   AF-A0A7I4YGK6-F1
#
_cell.length_a   1.000
_cell.length_b   1.000
_cell.length_c   1.000
_cell.angle_alpha   90.00
_cell.angle_beta   90.00
_cell.angle_gamma   90.00
#
_symmetry.space_group_name_H-M   'P 1'
#
loop_
_entity.id
_entity.type
_entity.pdbx_description
1 polymer ?
#
loop_
_entity_poly.entity_id
_entity_poly.type
_entity_poly.pdbx_seq_one_letter_code
_entity_poly.pdbx_strand_id
1 'polypeptide(L)'
;MNTTVAVLFAVCFIMCITQGYGSHSQSHSHEHHGERPPKPEFLDKLNNTLREEFWNIVKDRSIPPNEKREKVLAWGEKYGLEKETQEHEDRIAAWWAARRGTTAASV
;
A
#
# COMPACT_ATOMS: atom_id res chain seq x y z
N MET A 1 1.96 22.22 -45.60
CA MET A 1 2.27 22.41 -44.17
C MET A 1 2.23 21.04 -43.49
N ASN A 2 3.23 20.16 -43.68
CA ASN A 2 3.10 18.78 -43.18
C ASN A 2 4.45 18.07 -43.00
N THR A 3 5.46 18.36 -43.82
CA THR A 3 6.78 17.69 -43.75
C THR A 3 7.62 18.17 -42.57
N THR A 4 7.59 19.46 -42.24
CA THR A 4 8.31 20.01 -41.08
C THR A 4 7.82 19.40 -39.76
N VAL A 5 6.52 19.12 -39.65
CA VAL A 5 5.92 18.48 -38.46
C VAL A 5 6.32 17.01 -38.37
N ALA A 6 6.30 16.28 -39.50
CA ALA A 6 6.73 14.87 -39.53
C ALA A 6 8.21 14.70 -39.18
N VAL A 7 9.08 15.61 -39.65
CA VAL A 7 10.52 15.60 -39.32
C VAL A 7 10.74 15.90 -37.84
N LEU A 8 10.00 16.85 -37.26
CA LEU A 8 10.06 17.15 -35.83
C LEU A 8 9.65 15.95 -34.96
N PHE A 9 8.59 15.23 -35.33
CA PHE A 9 8.18 14.02 -34.60
C PHE A 9 9.21 12.90 -34.70
N ALA A 10 9.81 12.68 -35.86
CA ALA A 10 10.85 11.66 -36.03
C ALA A 10 12.11 11.96 -35.20
N VAL A 11 12.56 13.21 -35.17
CA VAL A 11 13.70 13.65 -34.33
C VAL A 11 13.37 13.52 -32.85
N CYS A 12 12.15 13.89 -32.44
CA CYS A 12 11.69 13.74 -31.06
C CYS A 12 11.66 12.26 -30.62
N PHE A 13 11.20 11.36 -31.49
CA PHE A 13 11.16 9.93 -31.20
C PHE A 13 12.57 9.36 -31.00
N ILE A 14 13.53 9.74 -31.86
CA ILE A 14 14.94 9.30 -31.73
C ILE A 14 15.60 9.88 -30.46
N MET A 15 15.27 11.12 -30.09
CA MET A 15 15.75 11.72 -28.84
C MET A 15 15.18 11.02 -27.60
N CYS A 16 13.91 10.60 -27.63
CA CYS A 16 13.28 9.84 -26.56
C CYS A 16 13.88 8.42 -26.39
N ILE A 17 14.27 7.76 -27.49
CA ILE A 17 14.85 6.41 -27.41
C ILE A 17 16.31 6.46 -26.89
N THR A 18 17.07 7.51 -27.24
CA THR A 18 18.49 7.64 -26.88
C THR A 18 18.72 8.17 -25.46
N GLN A 19 17.78 8.93 -24.88
CA GLN A 19 17.84 9.36 -23.47
C GLN A 19 17.45 8.24 -22.47
N GLY A 20 17.00 7.06 -22.94
CA GLY A 20 16.60 5.94 -22.09
C GLY A 20 17.76 5.11 -21.49
N TYR A 21 19.02 5.38 -21.85
CA TYR A 21 20.19 4.61 -21.38
C TYR A 21 21.20 5.52 -20.71
N GLY A 22 21.00 5.83 -19.42
CA GLY A 22 21.90 6.74 -18.70
C GLY A 22 21.55 6.97 -17.23
N SER A 23 21.65 5.92 -16.44
CA SER A 23 21.83 5.88 -14.99
C SER A 23 22.12 7.21 -14.27
N HIS A 24 21.22 7.65 -13.40
CA HIS A 24 21.54 7.83 -11.99
C HIS A 24 20.30 7.75 -11.11
N SER A 25 20.33 6.75 -10.24
CA SER A 25 19.51 6.59 -9.05
C SER A 25 19.45 7.88 -8.23
N GLN A 26 18.31 8.55 -8.25
CA GLN A 26 17.91 9.36 -7.11
C GLN A 26 16.62 8.75 -6.56
N SER A 27 16.83 7.69 -5.77
CA SER A 27 15.84 7.21 -4.82
C SER A 27 15.67 8.31 -3.78
N HIS A 28 14.86 9.33 -4.11
CA HIS A 28 14.26 10.19 -3.13
C HIS A 28 13.28 9.30 -2.36
N SER A 29 13.78 8.71 -1.27
CA SER A 29 12.95 8.14 -0.23
C SER A 29 12.10 9.27 0.33
N HIS A 30 10.95 9.52 -0.31
CA HIS A 30 9.88 10.27 0.31
C HIS A 30 9.48 9.48 1.54
N GLU A 31 9.99 9.91 2.69
CA GLU A 31 9.50 9.49 3.99
C GLU A 31 8.03 9.90 4.06
N HIS A 32 7.17 8.95 3.72
CA HIS A 32 5.75 9.07 3.99
C HIS A 32 5.60 8.97 5.51
N HIS A 33 5.71 10.10 6.22
CA HIS A 33 5.31 10.27 7.62
C HIS A 33 3.78 10.17 7.80
N GLY A 34 3.13 9.30 7.03
CA GLY A 34 1.78 8.86 7.31
C GLY A 34 1.85 7.89 8.46
N GLU A 35 1.12 8.17 9.52
CA GLU A 35 1.06 7.27 10.66
C GLU A 35 0.37 5.97 10.25
N ARG A 36 1.12 4.88 10.37
CA ARG A 36 0.69 3.56 9.94
C ARG A 36 0.37 2.70 11.17
N PRO A 37 -0.73 1.95 11.14
CA PRO A 37 -1.01 0.96 12.17
C PRO A 37 0.13 -0.07 12.28
N PRO A 38 0.31 -0.70 13.47
CA PRO A 38 1.35 -1.68 13.69
C PRO A 38 1.23 -2.88 12.73
N LYS A 39 2.36 -3.30 12.17
CA LYS A 39 2.43 -4.48 11.28
C LYS A 39 1.95 -5.74 12.01
N PRO A 40 1.17 -6.62 11.37
CA PRO A 40 0.86 -7.94 11.92
C PRO A 40 2.10 -8.84 11.93
N GLU A 41 2.49 -9.32 13.10
CA GLU A 41 3.68 -10.18 13.30
C GLU A 41 3.44 -11.62 12.81
N PHE A 42 2.21 -12.12 12.94
CA PHE A 42 1.87 -13.48 12.52
C PHE A 42 2.06 -13.71 11.01
N LEU A 43 1.98 -12.65 10.20
CA LEU A 43 2.25 -12.73 8.75
C LEU A 43 3.70 -13.08 8.42
N ASP A 44 4.66 -12.84 9.32
CA ASP A 44 6.07 -13.15 9.06
C ASP A 44 6.36 -14.65 9.06
N LYS A 45 5.45 -15.45 9.62
CA LYS A 45 5.51 -16.92 9.62
C LYS A 45 4.76 -17.56 8.45
N LEU A 46 4.05 -16.77 7.65
CA LEU A 46 3.24 -17.26 6.54
C LEU A 46 3.99 -17.24 5.20
N ASN A 47 3.50 -18.05 4.26
CA ASN A 47 3.97 -18.03 2.88
C ASN A 47 3.77 -16.65 2.23
N ASN A 48 4.68 -16.27 1.33
CA ASN A 48 4.64 -14.97 0.64
C ASN A 48 3.28 -14.70 -0.04
N THR A 49 2.67 -15.71 -0.65
CA THR A 49 1.35 -15.60 -1.29
C THR A 49 0.24 -15.23 -0.30
N LEU A 50 0.21 -15.86 0.87
CA LEU A 50 -0.78 -15.55 1.91
C LEU A 50 -0.60 -14.13 2.45
N ARG A 51 0.66 -13.73 2.64
CA ARG A 51 1.00 -12.36 3.04
C ARG A 51 0.55 -11.34 1.99
N GLU A 52 0.73 -11.63 0.70
CA GLU A 52 0.26 -10.78 -0.40
C GLU A 52 -1.26 -10.68 -0.44
N GLU A 53 -1.99 -11.79 -0.28
CA GLU A 53 -3.46 -11.78 -0.20
C GLU A 53 -3.96 -10.87 0.93
N PHE A 54 -3.37 -11.00 2.12
CA PHE A 54 -3.69 -10.13 3.25
C PHE A 54 -3.44 -8.65 2.91
N TRP A 55 -2.26 -8.33 2.37
CA TRP A 55 -1.94 -6.93 2.04
C TRP A 55 -2.79 -6.37 0.90
N ASN A 56 -3.24 -7.20 -0.03
CA ASN A 56 -4.16 -6.77 -1.08
C ASN A 56 -5.49 -6.33 -0.47
N ILE A 57 -6.03 -7.07 0.50
CA ILE A 57 -7.23 -6.67 1.24
C ILE A 57 -6.97 -5.36 2.01
N VAL A 58 -5.88 -5.29 2.78
CA VAL A 58 -5.61 -4.15 3.67
C VAL A 58 -5.27 -2.87 2.90
N LYS A 59 -4.61 -2.96 1.76
CA LYS A 59 -4.22 -1.79 0.95
C LYS A 59 -5.30 -1.33 -0.01
N ASP A 60 -6.34 -2.12 -0.23
CA ASP A 60 -7.45 -1.72 -1.07
C ASP A 60 -8.13 -0.46 -0.50
N ARG A 61 -8.10 0.62 -1.28
CA ARG A 61 -8.67 1.92 -0.91
C ARG A 61 -10.13 2.05 -1.32
N SER A 62 -10.64 1.11 -2.12
CA SER A 62 -12.04 1.07 -2.54
C SER A 62 -12.96 0.51 -1.46
N ILE A 63 -12.40 -0.23 -0.50
CA ILE A 63 -13.14 -0.91 0.56
C ILE A 63 -13.16 -0.05 1.84
N PRO A 64 -14.34 0.18 2.44
CA PRO A 64 -14.44 0.90 3.70
C PRO A 64 -13.83 0.11 4.87
N PRO A 65 -13.39 0.78 5.95
CA PRO A 65 -12.65 0.12 7.04
C PRO A 65 -13.37 -1.05 7.73
N ASN A 66 -14.70 -0.98 7.86
CA ASN A 66 -15.53 -2.04 8.46
C ASN A 66 -15.55 -3.30 7.57
N GLU A 67 -15.78 -3.13 6.26
CA GLU A 67 -15.78 -4.25 5.31
C GLU A 67 -14.37 -4.84 5.15
N LYS A 68 -13.33 -4.02 5.28
CA LYS A 68 -11.94 -4.48 5.30
C LYS A 68 -11.68 -5.41 6.47
N ARG A 69 -12.14 -5.06 7.67
CA ARG A 69 -12.06 -5.93 8.86
C ARG A 69 -12.76 -7.26 8.62
N GLU A 70 -13.97 -7.25 8.08
CA GLU A 70 -14.72 -8.48 7.78
C GLU A 70 -13.98 -9.37 6.76
N LYS A 71 -13.43 -8.79 5.70
CA LYS A 71 -12.63 -9.51 4.70
C LYS A 71 -11.35 -10.10 5.28
N VAL A 72 -10.69 -9.39 6.18
CA VAL A 72 -9.50 -9.88 6.89
C VAL A 72 -9.87 -11.04 7.80
N LEU A 73 -10.96 -10.96 8.58
CA LEU A 73 -11.43 -12.06 9.43
C LEU A 73 -11.82 -13.30 8.62
N ALA A 74 -12.55 -13.14 7.52
CA ALA A 74 -12.92 -14.25 6.63
C ALA A 74 -11.69 -14.88 5.96
N TRP A 75 -10.67 -14.08 5.63
CA TRP A 75 -9.38 -14.58 5.17
C TRP A 75 -8.68 -15.40 6.26
N GLY A 76 -8.73 -14.95 7.51
CA GLY A 76 -8.19 -15.68 8.66
C GLY A 76 -8.88 -17.04 8.86
N GLU A 77 -10.21 -17.06 8.82
CA GLU A 77 -11.04 -18.28 8.89
C GLU A 77 -10.66 -19.29 7.80
N LYS A 78 -10.55 -18.84 6.55
CA LYS A 78 -10.19 -19.68 5.41
C LYS A 78 -8.87 -20.45 5.61
N TYR A 79 -7.91 -19.88 6.34
CA TYR A 79 -6.58 -20.46 6.55
C TYR A 79 -6.34 -20.94 7.99
N GLY A 80 -7.36 -20.94 8.86
CA GLY A 80 -7.24 -21.38 10.25
C GLY A 80 -6.43 -20.44 11.15
N LEU A 81 -6.38 -19.14 10.81
CA LEU A 81 -5.67 -18.07 11.51
C LEU A 81 -6.63 -17.13 12.27
N GLU A 82 -7.83 -17.62 12.61
CA GLU A 82 -8.92 -16.81 13.15
C GLU A 82 -8.48 -16.03 14.39
N LYS A 83 -7.77 -16.71 15.29
CA LYS A 83 -7.28 -16.13 16.53
C LYS A 83 -6.27 -15.02 16.27
N GLU A 84 -5.22 -15.28 15.48
CA GLU A 84 -4.20 -14.25 15.21
C GLU A 84 -4.78 -13.05 14.44
N THR A 85 -5.73 -13.32 13.56
CA THR A 85 -6.36 -12.30 12.73
C THR A 85 -7.31 -11.43 13.57
N GLN A 86 -8.08 -12.04 14.47
CA GLN A 86 -8.94 -11.32 15.41
C GLN A 86 -8.11 -10.46 16.39
N GLU A 87 -7.07 -11.02 16.99
CA GLU A 87 -6.16 -10.28 17.88
C GLU A 87 -5.51 -9.09 17.17
N HIS A 88 -5.16 -9.25 15.89
CA HIS A 88 -4.64 -8.17 15.07
C HIS A 88 -5.67 -7.06 14.87
N GLU A 89 -6.88 -7.39 14.40
CA GLU A 89 -7.94 -6.40 14.16
C GLU A 89 -8.32 -5.64 15.43
N ASP A 90 -8.36 -6.33 16.58
CA ASP A 90 -8.65 -5.70 17.88
C ASP A 90 -7.51 -4.75 18.30
N ARG A 91 -6.25 -5.13 18.07
CA ARG A 91 -5.10 -4.25 18.31
C ARG A 91 -5.11 -3.02 17.41
N ILE A 92 -5.48 -3.18 16.14
CA ILE A 92 -5.62 -2.07 15.18
C ILE A 92 -6.75 -1.13 15.61
N ALA A 93 -7.90 -1.69 16.00
CA ALA A 93 -9.02 -0.91 16.53
C ALA A 93 -8.63 -0.12 17.79
N ALA A 94 -7.92 -0.76 18.72
CA ALA A 94 -7.39 -0.11 19.93
C ALA A 94 -6.40 1.01 19.59
N TRP A 95 -5.48 0.79 18.64
CA TRP A 95 -4.52 1.79 18.18
C TRP A 95 -5.24 3.03 17.60
N TRP A 96 -6.26 2.82 16.75
CA TRP A 96 -7.08 3.91 16.21
C TRP A 96 -7.93 4.60 17.29
N ALA A 97 -8.43 3.87 18.27
CA ALA A 97 -9.20 4.44 19.38
C ALA A 97 -8.33 5.33 20.27
N ALA A 98 -7.15 4.86 20.69
CA ALA A 98 -6.19 5.61 21.49
C ALA A 98 -5.78 6.92 20.80
N ARG A 99 -5.58 6.87 19.49
CA ARG A 99 -5.24 8.02 18.66
C ARG A 99 -6.38 9.03 18.54
N ARG A 100 -7.62 8.57 18.33
CA ARG A 100 -8.79 9.46 18.25
C ARG A 100 -9.09 10.11 19.61
N GLY A 101 -8.83 9.43 20.72
CA GLY A 101 -8.97 9.97 22.07
C GLY A 101 -7.94 11.06 22.42
N THR A 102 -6.72 10.97 21.88
CA THR A 102 -5.66 11.97 22.12
C THR A 102 -5.89 13.29 21.38
N THR A 103 -6.66 13.30 20.29
CA THR A 103 -6.96 14.53 19.54
C THR A 103 -8.00 15.43 20.23
N ALA A 104 -8.74 14.91 21.23
CA ALA A 104 -9.75 15.69 21.96
C ALA A 104 -9.18 16.55 23.11
N ALA A 105 -7.89 16.41 23.45
CA ALA A 105 -7.26 17.13 24.56
C ALA A 105 -6.38 18.32 24.12
N SER A 106 -6.56 18.83 22.90
CA SER A 106 -5.77 19.96 22.35
C SER A 106 -6.62 21.09 21.79
N VAL A 107 -7.72 21.44 22.47
CA VAL A 107 -8.46 22.70 22.27
C VAL A 107 -8.75 23.33 23.61
#